data_AF-A0A958XWF9-F1
#
_entry.id   AF-A0A958XWF9-F1
#
_cell.length_a   1.000
_cell.length_b   1.000
_cell.length_c   1.000
_cell.angle_alpha   90.00
_cell.angle_beta   90.00
_cell.angle_gamma   90.00
#
_symmetry.space_group_name_H-M   'P 1'
#
loop_
_entity.id
_entity.type
_entity.pdbx_description
1 polymer ?
#
loop_
_entity_poly.entity_id
_entity_poly.type
_entity_poly.pdbx_seq_one_letter_code
_entity_poly.pdbx_strand_id
1 'polypeptide(L)'
;VTIASDPRHYFSKSIFAMEAKGFSQWPEQLGFAAIGDTALMRDFADIARQEYLAAGIREALHPSIDLATEPRWARISGTFGEDAELSAQLAEAYILGFQGEQLNSTGVACMTKHFPGGGPQREGLDPHFAFHKGQAYPGNNFNYHLIPFQAAFGANTAAIMPYYGVPTGLEYEEVGFSYNKAIITGL
;
A
#
# COMPACT_ATOMS: atom_id res chain seq x y z
N VAL A 1 16.01 -19.17 3.83
CA VAL A 1 15.48 -18.24 4.84
C VAL A 1 15.08 -16.98 4.11
N THR A 2 13.83 -16.53 4.25
CA THR A 2 13.33 -15.27 3.70
C THR A 2 13.23 -14.27 4.84
N ILE A 3 13.83 -13.09 4.67
CA ILE A 3 13.69 -11.97 5.62
C ILE A 3 12.70 -10.99 5.02
N ALA A 4 11.60 -10.75 5.72
CA ALA A 4 10.56 -9.79 5.36
C ALA A 4 10.65 -8.55 6.27
N SER A 5 10.48 -7.36 5.71
CA SER A 5 10.55 -6.11 6.47
C SER A 5 9.75 -4.98 5.79
N ASP A 6 9.47 -3.89 6.52
CA ASP A 6 8.90 -2.63 5.99
C ASP A 6 9.91 -1.46 6.17
N PRO A 7 11.11 -1.51 5.56
CA PRO A 7 12.07 -0.41 5.69
C PRO A 7 11.54 0.85 5.03
N ARG A 8 11.74 2.01 5.66
CA ARG A 8 11.37 3.30 5.06
C ARG A 8 12.54 3.87 4.25
N HIS A 9 12.26 4.25 3.01
CA HIS A 9 13.16 4.98 2.12
C HIS A 9 12.79 6.46 2.04
N TYR A 10 12.25 7.05 3.09
CA TYR A 10 11.78 8.43 3.01
C TYR A 10 12.07 9.24 4.25
N PHE A 11 12.23 10.54 4.03
CA PHE A 11 12.29 11.50 5.10
C PHE A 11 10.91 11.63 5.74
N SER A 12 10.80 11.25 7.01
CA SER A 12 9.57 11.49 7.78
C SER A 12 9.87 12.30 9.04
N LYS A 13 8.90 13.12 9.42
CA LYS A 13 8.85 13.78 10.74
C LYS A 13 7.55 13.45 11.47
N SER A 14 6.78 12.49 10.96
CA SER A 14 5.54 12.06 11.59
C SER A 14 5.83 11.30 12.89
N ILE A 15 5.07 11.59 13.94
CA ILE A 15 5.19 10.92 15.23
C ILE A 15 4.86 9.41 15.17
N PHE A 16 4.21 8.97 14.10
CA PHE A 16 3.90 7.56 13.84
C PHE A 16 4.86 6.90 12.85
N ALA A 17 5.84 7.64 12.32
CA ALA A 17 6.81 7.08 11.40
C ALA A 17 7.85 6.24 12.15
N MET A 18 8.24 5.13 11.52
CA MET A 18 9.39 4.34 11.92
C MET A 18 10.51 4.62 10.93
N GLU A 19 11.71 4.98 11.40
CA GLU A 19 12.84 5.30 10.51
C GLU A 19 13.75 4.08 10.33
N ALA A 20 14.23 3.85 9.11
CA ALA A 20 15.33 2.95 8.82
C ALA A 20 16.59 3.76 8.49
N LYS A 21 17.72 3.42 9.11
CA LYS A 21 19.03 4.05 8.83
C LYS A 21 19.83 3.19 7.87
N GLY A 22 20.60 3.81 6.99
CA GLY A 22 21.53 3.11 6.08
C GLY A 22 20.98 2.82 4.68
N PHE A 23 19.74 3.21 4.38
CA PHE A 23 19.13 3.15 3.05
C PHE A 23 19.02 4.55 2.43
N SER A 24 18.99 4.63 1.10
CA SER A 24 18.76 5.89 0.40
C SER A 24 17.40 6.49 0.78
N GLN A 25 17.36 7.83 0.84
CA GLN A 25 16.20 8.58 1.28
C GLN A 25 15.59 9.36 0.11
N TRP A 26 14.28 9.22 -0.05
CA TRP A 26 13.46 9.70 -1.14
C TRP A 26 12.26 10.48 -0.60
N PRO A 27 11.44 11.10 -1.46
CA PRO A 27 10.14 11.60 -1.04
C PRO A 27 9.26 10.47 -0.48
N GLU A 28 8.34 10.78 0.44
CA GLU A 28 7.23 9.88 0.77
C GLU A 28 6.37 9.62 -0.48
N GLN A 29 5.49 8.61 -0.43
CA GLN A 29 4.65 8.20 -1.56
C GLN A 29 3.82 9.36 -2.13
N LEU A 30 3.33 10.27 -1.28
CA LEU A 30 2.66 11.51 -1.74
C LEU A 30 3.59 12.42 -2.56
N GLY A 31 4.88 12.45 -2.26
CA GLY A 31 5.87 13.20 -3.03
C GLY A 31 6.04 12.60 -4.44
N PHE A 32 6.08 11.27 -4.56
CA PHE A 32 6.06 10.62 -5.87
C PHE A 32 4.75 10.89 -6.62
N ALA A 33 3.60 10.87 -5.92
CA ALA A 33 2.32 11.22 -6.51
C ALA A 33 2.28 12.66 -7.02
N ALA A 34 2.83 13.60 -6.26
CA ALA A 34 2.95 15.00 -6.69
C ALA A 34 3.83 15.18 -7.93
N ILE A 35 4.82 14.31 -8.13
CA ILE A 35 5.64 14.28 -9.35
C ILE A 35 4.88 13.62 -10.51
N GLY A 36 4.19 12.51 -10.25
CA GLY A 36 3.37 11.80 -11.25
C GLY A 36 4.17 11.08 -12.34
N ASP A 37 5.41 10.71 -12.06
CA ASP A 37 6.32 10.07 -13.03
C ASP A 37 6.56 8.60 -12.70
N THR A 38 6.03 7.70 -13.53
CA THR A 38 6.17 6.25 -13.37
C THR A 38 7.58 5.74 -13.66
N ALA A 39 8.35 6.42 -14.53
CA ALA A 39 9.74 6.06 -14.78
C ALA A 39 10.59 6.35 -13.54
N LEU A 40 10.41 7.53 -12.94
CA LEU A 40 11.10 7.88 -11.68
C LEU A 40 10.71 6.94 -10.53
N MET A 41 9.42 6.56 -10.44
CA MET A 41 8.97 5.57 -9.46
C MET A 41 9.70 4.22 -9.64
N ARG A 42 9.85 3.77 -10.88
CA ARG A 42 10.54 2.52 -11.20
C ARG A 42 12.03 2.58 -10.89
N ASP A 43 12.68 3.71 -11.15
CA ASP A 43 14.08 3.94 -10.82
C ASP A 43 14.31 3.92 -9.30
N PHE A 44 13.43 4.59 -8.53
CA PHE A 44 13.44 4.51 -7.07
C PHE A 44 13.30 3.06 -6.59
N ALA A 45 12.30 2.34 -7.11
CA ALA A 45 12.03 0.97 -6.72
C ALA A 45 13.20 0.03 -7.04
N ASP A 46 13.87 0.21 -8.18
CA ASP A 46 15.06 -0.58 -8.53
C ASP A 46 16.25 -0.29 -7.59
N ILE A 47 16.48 0.98 -7.24
CA ILE A 47 17.54 1.35 -6.28
C ILE A 47 17.25 0.71 -4.92
N ALA A 48 16.03 0.84 -4.41
CA ALA A 48 15.62 0.26 -3.14
C ALA A 48 15.69 -1.29 -3.15
N ARG A 49 15.31 -1.94 -4.28
CA ARG A 49 15.47 -3.39 -4.49
C ARG A 49 16.93 -3.82 -4.32
N GLN A 50 17.86 -3.11 -4.96
CA GLN A 50 19.29 -3.43 -4.87
C GLN A 50 19.81 -3.31 -3.42
N GLU A 51 19.40 -2.27 -2.69
CA GLU A 51 19.75 -2.10 -1.30
C GLU A 51 19.19 -3.22 -0.41
N TYR A 52 17.94 -3.66 -0.65
CA TYR A 52 17.31 -4.74 0.10
C TYR A 52 18.01 -6.08 -0.14
N LEU A 53 18.35 -6.39 -1.39
CA LEU A 53 19.10 -7.60 -1.71
C LEU A 53 20.47 -7.60 -1.05
N ALA A 54 21.17 -6.45 -1.00
CA ALA A 54 22.44 -6.32 -0.31
C ALA A 54 22.33 -6.54 1.21
N ALA A 55 21.18 -6.17 1.80
CA ALA A 55 20.85 -6.40 3.21
C ALA A 55 20.25 -7.80 3.50
N GLY A 56 20.01 -8.62 2.47
CA GLY A 56 19.38 -9.93 2.59
C GLY A 56 17.85 -9.90 2.77
N ILE A 57 17.21 -8.75 2.59
CA ILE A 57 15.75 -8.60 2.60
C ILE A 57 15.21 -9.12 1.26
N ARG A 58 14.25 -10.05 1.32
CA ARG A 58 13.69 -10.72 0.15
C ARG A 58 12.19 -10.50 -0.03
N GLU A 59 11.55 -9.89 0.97
CA GLU A 59 10.15 -9.53 0.93
C GLU A 59 9.97 -8.14 1.57
N ALA A 60 9.34 -7.26 0.82
CA ALA A 60 8.99 -5.92 1.22
C ALA A 60 7.51 -5.88 1.61
N LEU A 61 7.22 -5.44 2.82
CA LEU A 61 5.85 -5.31 3.32
C LEU A 61 5.15 -4.04 2.79
N HIS A 62 5.34 -3.73 1.50
CA HIS A 62 4.89 -2.53 0.80
C HIS A 62 4.84 -2.80 -0.73
N PRO A 63 4.24 -1.92 -1.56
CA PRO A 63 3.71 -0.58 -1.29
C PRO A 63 2.34 -0.56 -0.56
N SER A 64 2.07 0.56 0.13
CA SER A 64 0.68 0.94 0.49
C SER A 64 0.04 1.61 -0.72
N ILE A 65 -1.08 1.08 -1.18
CA ILE A 65 -1.84 1.59 -2.34
C ILE A 65 -3.26 2.02 -1.93
N ASP A 66 -3.43 2.29 -0.63
CA ASP A 66 -4.65 2.86 -0.08
C ASP A 66 -4.87 4.27 -0.65
N LEU A 67 -6.11 4.72 -0.76
CA LEU A 67 -6.43 6.06 -1.26
C LEU A 67 -6.64 7.04 -0.12
N ALA A 68 -6.14 8.27 -0.23
CA ALA A 68 -6.30 9.32 0.79
C ALA A 68 -7.70 9.99 0.79
N THR A 69 -8.79 9.22 0.67
CA THR A 69 -10.16 9.75 0.56
C THR A 69 -10.75 10.28 1.87
N GLU A 70 -10.14 9.97 3.01
CA GLU A 70 -10.43 10.59 4.30
C GLU A 70 -9.21 11.40 4.76
N PRO A 71 -9.22 12.73 4.60
CA PRO A 71 -8.05 13.57 4.86
C PRO A 71 -7.68 13.67 6.35
N ARG A 72 -8.58 13.28 7.27
CA ARG A 72 -8.27 13.21 8.70
C ARG A 72 -7.47 11.96 9.08
N TRP A 73 -7.41 10.96 8.19
CA TRP A 73 -6.67 9.73 8.47
C TRP A 73 -5.18 10.02 8.58
N ALA A 74 -4.57 9.62 9.70
CA ALA A 74 -3.20 10.01 10.04
C ALA A 74 -2.11 9.42 9.10
N ARG A 75 -2.47 8.49 8.21
CA ARG A 75 -1.52 7.76 7.35
C ARG A 75 -1.58 8.14 5.87
N ILE A 76 -2.31 9.20 5.52
CA ILE A 76 -2.44 9.64 4.12
C ILE A 76 -1.07 9.87 3.43
N SER A 77 -0.02 10.20 4.18
CA SER A 77 1.31 10.47 3.62
C SER A 77 2.01 9.23 3.05
N GLY A 78 1.64 8.03 3.53
CA GLY A 78 2.12 6.76 3.01
C GLY A 78 1.34 6.23 1.80
N THR A 79 0.42 7.03 1.24
CA THR A 79 -0.38 6.70 0.05
C THR A 79 0.13 7.43 -1.19
N PHE A 80 -0.39 7.07 -2.37
CA PHE A 80 -0.20 7.84 -3.60
C PHE A 80 -1.28 8.93 -3.82
N GLY A 81 -1.98 9.34 -2.76
CA GLY A 81 -3.01 10.37 -2.81
C GLY A 81 -4.42 9.82 -2.96
N GLU A 82 -5.37 10.67 -3.34
CA GLU A 82 -6.78 10.31 -3.47
C GLU A 82 -7.17 9.81 -4.87
N ASP A 83 -6.35 10.09 -5.89
CA ASP A 83 -6.60 9.69 -7.26
C ASP A 83 -6.25 8.21 -7.47
N ALA A 84 -7.26 7.39 -7.75
CA ALA A 84 -7.11 5.95 -7.90
C ALA A 84 -6.34 5.53 -9.16
N GLU A 85 -6.45 6.29 -10.26
CA GLU A 85 -5.78 5.98 -11.52
C GLU A 85 -4.29 6.32 -11.41
N LEU A 86 -3.96 7.47 -10.83
CA LEU A 86 -2.57 7.82 -10.51
C LEU A 86 -1.95 6.81 -9.55
N SER A 87 -2.70 6.43 -8.50
CA SER A 87 -2.26 5.41 -7.54
C SER A 87 -2.00 4.07 -8.21
N ALA A 88 -2.84 3.67 -9.16
CA ALA A 88 -2.68 2.43 -9.94
C ALA A 88 -1.39 2.46 -10.79
N GLN A 89 -1.17 3.54 -11.54
CA GLN A 89 0.02 3.70 -12.38
C GLN A 89 1.32 3.68 -11.57
N LEU A 90 1.35 4.38 -10.44
CA LEU A 90 2.52 4.43 -9.57
C LEU A 90 2.73 3.11 -8.83
N ALA A 91 1.65 2.43 -8.39
CA ALA A 91 1.72 1.12 -7.76
C ALA A 91 2.31 0.07 -8.71
N GLU A 92 1.85 0.03 -9.96
CA GLU A 92 2.39 -0.88 -10.98
C GLU A 92 3.89 -0.64 -11.19
N ALA A 93 4.31 0.61 -11.39
CA ALA A 93 5.72 0.96 -11.57
C ALA A 93 6.58 0.57 -10.35
N TYR A 94 6.06 0.79 -9.14
CA TYR A 94 6.69 0.41 -7.88
C TYR A 94 6.92 -1.11 -7.82
N ILE A 95 5.85 -1.89 -8.05
CA ILE A 95 5.89 -3.36 -7.96
C ILE A 95 6.85 -3.94 -9.00
N LEU A 96 6.79 -3.46 -10.24
CA LEU A 96 7.69 -3.91 -11.31
C LEU A 96 9.15 -3.54 -11.06
N GLY A 97 9.43 -2.44 -10.37
CA GLY A 97 10.79 -2.06 -9.98
C GLY A 97 11.37 -2.94 -8.87
N PHE A 98 10.55 -3.36 -7.90
CA PHE A 98 11.00 -4.27 -6.82
C PHE A 98 11.05 -5.74 -7.24
N GLN A 99 10.02 -6.23 -7.92
CA GLN A 99 9.89 -7.66 -8.24
C GLN A 99 10.48 -8.03 -9.60
N GLY A 100 10.46 -7.11 -10.58
CA GLY A 100 10.51 -7.43 -12.00
C GLY A 100 9.14 -7.90 -12.53
N GLU A 101 9.06 -8.20 -13.83
CA GLU A 101 7.83 -8.73 -14.47
C GLU A 101 7.42 -10.10 -13.91
N GLN A 102 8.41 -10.88 -13.47
CA GLN A 102 8.23 -12.13 -12.76
C GLN A 102 9.22 -12.19 -11.61
N LEU A 103 8.73 -12.55 -10.43
CA LEU A 103 9.56 -12.68 -9.24
C LEU A 103 10.61 -13.78 -9.43
N ASN A 104 11.88 -13.43 -9.23
CA ASN A 104 13.00 -14.35 -9.33
C ASN A 104 14.10 -14.01 -8.31
N SER A 105 15.28 -14.63 -8.43
CA SER A 105 16.39 -14.44 -7.50
C SER A 105 16.95 -13.02 -7.45
N THR A 106 16.74 -12.20 -8.48
CA THR A 106 17.13 -10.79 -8.51
C THR A 106 16.00 -9.84 -8.09
N GLY A 107 14.80 -10.35 -7.79
CA GLY A 107 13.68 -9.56 -7.29
C GLY A 107 13.55 -9.61 -5.76
N VAL A 108 12.82 -8.63 -5.23
CA VAL A 108 12.27 -8.60 -3.88
C VAL A 108 10.75 -8.71 -4.01
N ALA A 109 10.13 -9.66 -3.30
CA ALA A 109 8.68 -9.82 -3.30
C ALA A 109 7.99 -8.59 -2.68
N CYS A 110 6.93 -8.08 -3.31
CA CYS A 110 6.07 -7.05 -2.74
C CYS A 110 4.87 -7.68 -2.05
N MET A 111 4.52 -7.16 -0.88
CA MET A 111 3.23 -7.38 -0.23
C MET A 111 2.41 -6.11 -0.32
N THR A 112 1.57 -6.02 -1.34
CA THR A 112 0.72 -4.86 -1.58
C THR A 112 -0.37 -4.76 -0.51
N LYS A 113 -0.60 -3.56 0.01
CA LYS A 113 -1.48 -3.35 1.18
C LYS A 113 -2.29 -2.04 1.11
N HIS A 114 -3.39 -1.91 1.84
CA HIS A 114 -4.06 -2.93 2.66
C HIS A 114 -5.40 -3.27 2.00
N PHE A 115 -5.56 -4.49 1.53
CA PHE A 115 -6.74 -4.87 0.75
C PHE A 115 -8.01 -4.91 1.61
N PRO A 116 -9.14 -4.33 1.17
CA PRO A 116 -9.43 -3.74 -0.15
C PRO A 116 -9.27 -2.20 -0.24
N GLY A 117 -8.60 -1.57 0.72
CA GLY A 117 -8.31 -0.14 0.76
C GLY A 117 -8.47 0.45 2.16
N GLY A 118 -7.37 0.92 2.75
CA GLY A 118 -7.30 1.52 4.09
C GLY A 118 -7.81 2.96 4.20
N GLY A 119 -7.94 3.67 3.08
CA GLY A 119 -8.33 5.08 3.01
C GLY A 119 -9.60 5.54 3.74
N PRO A 120 -10.74 4.86 3.55
CA PRO A 120 -12.06 5.39 3.92
C PRO A 120 -12.38 5.18 5.41
N GLN A 121 -11.48 5.63 6.29
CA GLN A 121 -11.66 5.53 7.74
C GLN A 121 -12.82 6.40 8.22
N ARG A 122 -13.82 5.80 8.86
CA ARG A 122 -14.89 6.58 9.49
C ARG A 122 -14.27 7.52 10.53
N GLU A 123 -14.57 8.80 10.40
CA GLU A 123 -14.06 9.86 11.29
C GLU A 123 -12.54 10.07 11.24
N GLY A 124 -11.83 9.43 10.30
CA GLY A 124 -10.36 9.50 10.18
C GLY A 124 -9.60 8.69 11.24
N LEU A 125 -10.29 7.87 12.03
CA LEU A 125 -9.68 7.14 13.13
C LEU A 125 -9.06 5.82 12.66
N ASP A 126 -7.81 5.60 13.07
CA ASP A 126 -7.05 4.45 12.60
C ASP A 126 -7.51 3.14 13.29
N PRO A 127 -7.75 2.05 12.52
CA PRO A 127 -8.30 0.83 13.09
C PRO A 127 -7.28 0.01 13.90
N HIS A 128 -6.03 0.48 14.03
CA HIS A 128 -5.06 -0.03 15.00
C HIS A 128 -5.60 0.05 16.43
N PHE A 129 -6.52 0.98 16.69
CA PHE A 129 -7.12 1.17 18.00
C PHE A 129 -8.50 0.53 18.11
N ALA A 130 -8.76 -0.12 19.25
CA ALA A 130 -10.00 -0.87 19.47
C ALA A 130 -11.27 0.00 19.44
N PHE A 131 -11.15 1.32 19.69
CA PHE A 131 -12.30 2.20 19.83
C PHE A 131 -12.99 2.53 18.49
N HIS A 132 -12.32 2.43 17.34
CA HIS A 132 -12.93 2.66 16.02
C HIS A 132 -12.32 1.76 14.96
N LYS A 133 -13.16 1.01 14.24
CA LYS A 133 -12.73 0.13 13.13
C LYS A 133 -13.50 0.32 11.83
N GLY A 134 -14.51 1.19 11.82
CA GLY A 134 -15.41 1.32 10.69
C GLY A 134 -14.76 1.99 9.49
N GLN A 135 -14.92 1.40 8.32
CA GLN A 135 -14.69 2.04 7.04
C GLN A 135 -16.04 2.33 6.38
N ALA A 136 -16.20 3.57 5.90
CA ALA A 136 -17.43 4.05 5.30
C ALA A 136 -17.12 4.56 3.91
N TYR A 137 -18.00 4.26 2.95
CA TYR A 137 -17.79 4.53 1.53
C TYR A 137 -18.84 5.51 0.98
N PRO A 138 -18.76 6.81 1.31
CA PRO A 138 -19.70 7.82 0.80
C PRO A 138 -19.78 7.79 -0.73
N GLY A 139 -21.01 7.92 -1.25
CA GLY A 139 -21.23 7.88 -2.70
C GLY A 139 -21.07 6.51 -3.34
N ASN A 140 -21.08 5.42 -2.55
CA ASN A 140 -20.91 4.04 -3.04
C ASN A 140 -19.55 3.83 -3.74
N ASN A 141 -18.49 4.44 -3.21
CA ASN A 141 -17.17 4.49 -3.83
C ASN A 141 -16.29 3.27 -3.53
N PHE A 142 -16.83 2.16 -3.04
CA PHE A 142 -16.04 0.95 -2.71
C PHE A 142 -15.16 0.48 -3.87
N ASN A 143 -15.74 0.39 -5.08
CA ASN A 143 -15.00 -0.05 -6.28
C ASN A 143 -13.86 0.90 -6.67
N TYR A 144 -13.95 2.18 -6.31
CA TYR A 144 -12.88 3.15 -6.58
C TYR A 144 -11.60 2.78 -5.82
N HIS A 145 -11.73 2.24 -4.60
CA HIS A 145 -10.60 1.76 -3.81
C HIS A 145 -9.97 0.47 -4.36
N LEU A 146 -10.65 -0.26 -5.24
CA LEU A 146 -10.13 -1.49 -5.85
C LEU A 146 -9.24 -1.23 -7.07
N ILE A 147 -9.33 -0.07 -7.71
CA ILE A 147 -8.61 0.26 -8.95
C ILE A 147 -7.09 0.06 -8.78
N PRO A 148 -6.42 0.56 -7.72
CA PRO A 148 -4.98 0.34 -7.54
C PRO A 148 -4.63 -1.14 -7.31
N PHE A 149 -5.52 -1.92 -6.69
CA PHE A 149 -5.31 -3.35 -6.49
C PHE A 149 -5.42 -4.14 -7.80
N GLN A 150 -6.32 -3.74 -8.71
CA GLN A 150 -6.40 -4.33 -10.04
C GLN A 150 -5.07 -4.16 -10.81
N ALA A 151 -4.46 -2.98 -10.73
CA ALA A 151 -3.11 -2.75 -11.29
C ALA A 151 -2.04 -3.58 -10.58
N ALA A 152 -2.07 -3.68 -9.26
CA ALA A 152 -1.13 -4.52 -8.50
C ALA A 152 -1.24 -6.02 -8.86
N PHE A 153 -2.46 -6.52 -9.10
CA PHE A 153 -2.68 -7.87 -9.61
C PHE A 153 -2.16 -8.03 -11.05
N GLY A 154 -2.41 -7.04 -11.92
CA GLY A 154 -1.86 -7.00 -13.27
C GLY A 154 -0.33 -7.04 -13.29
N ALA A 155 0.31 -6.40 -12.31
CA ALA A 155 1.76 -6.43 -12.09
C ALA A 155 2.29 -7.71 -11.40
N ASN A 156 1.42 -8.70 -11.15
CA ASN A 156 1.74 -9.94 -10.46
C ASN A 156 2.39 -9.71 -9.07
N THR A 157 1.84 -8.81 -8.26
CA THR A 157 2.30 -8.63 -6.88
C THR A 157 2.34 -9.97 -6.13
N ALA A 158 3.44 -10.23 -5.43
CA ALA A 158 3.70 -11.56 -4.87
C ALA A 158 2.79 -11.90 -3.68
N ALA A 159 2.34 -10.90 -2.95
CA ALA A 159 1.45 -11.07 -1.82
C ALA A 159 0.50 -9.87 -1.66
N ILE A 160 -0.63 -10.13 -1.00
CA ILE A 160 -1.58 -9.10 -0.57
C ILE A 160 -1.69 -9.15 0.95
N MET A 161 -1.66 -7.98 1.60
CA MET A 161 -1.98 -7.84 3.02
C MET A 161 -3.44 -7.40 3.17
N PRO A 162 -4.35 -8.25 3.69
CA PRO A 162 -5.69 -7.83 4.03
C PRO A 162 -5.70 -6.83 5.19
N TYR A 163 -6.71 -5.96 5.19
CA TYR A 163 -6.86 -4.95 6.21
C TYR A 163 -7.71 -5.42 7.40
N TYR A 164 -7.57 -4.74 8.53
CA TYR A 164 -8.33 -5.02 9.76
C TYR A 164 -9.53 -4.07 9.96
N GLY A 165 -9.74 -3.12 9.05
CA GLY A 165 -10.94 -2.28 8.99
C GLY A 165 -12.20 -3.10 8.75
N VAL A 166 -13.35 -2.57 9.15
CA VAL A 166 -14.67 -3.22 9.06
C VAL A 166 -15.52 -2.45 8.04
N PRO A 167 -16.05 -3.10 6.99
CA PRO A 167 -16.95 -2.44 6.04
C PRO A 167 -18.26 -2.10 6.75
N THR A 168 -18.56 -0.82 6.93
CA THR A 168 -19.82 -0.39 7.54
C THR A 168 -20.78 0.11 6.46
N GLY A 169 -22.02 -0.40 6.48
CA GLY A 169 -23.05 0.02 5.52
C GLY A 169 -22.85 -0.48 4.08
N LEU A 170 -22.00 -1.51 3.88
CA LEU A 170 -21.92 -2.26 2.63
C LEU A 170 -22.76 -3.55 2.72
N GLU A 171 -22.88 -4.28 1.62
CA GLU A 171 -23.55 -5.59 1.58
C GLU A 171 -22.75 -6.73 2.25
N TYR A 172 -21.50 -6.46 2.61
CA TYR A 172 -20.59 -7.41 3.22
C TYR A 172 -20.80 -7.56 4.72
N GLU A 173 -20.41 -8.71 5.28
CA GLU A 173 -20.41 -8.93 6.73
C GLU A 173 -19.54 -7.87 7.44
N GLU A 174 -20.06 -7.25 8.50
CA GLU A 174 -19.36 -6.23 9.28
C GLU A 174 -18.31 -6.85 10.24
N VAL A 175 -17.35 -7.57 9.65
CA VAL A 175 -16.14 -8.11 10.30
C VAL A 175 -14.91 -7.50 9.65
N GLY A 176 -13.74 -7.60 10.31
CA GLY A 176 -12.49 -7.12 9.73
C GLY A 176 -12.24 -7.72 8.35
N PHE A 177 -11.75 -6.94 7.37
CA PHE A 177 -11.58 -7.42 6.00
C PHE A 177 -10.76 -8.72 5.90
N SER A 178 -9.75 -8.89 6.76
CA SER A 178 -8.96 -10.12 6.88
C SER A 178 -9.76 -11.38 7.27
N TYR A 179 -10.95 -11.21 7.85
CA TYR A 179 -11.88 -12.28 8.22
C TYR A 179 -13.13 -12.30 7.34
N ASN A 180 -13.28 -11.36 6.41
CA ASN A 180 -14.46 -11.26 5.56
C ASN A 180 -14.33 -12.19 4.34
N LYS A 181 -15.07 -13.31 4.35
CA LYS A 181 -14.99 -14.33 3.29
C LYS A 181 -15.32 -13.79 1.90
N ALA A 182 -16.33 -12.94 1.78
CA ALA A 182 -16.75 -12.37 0.50
C ALA A 182 -15.63 -11.52 -0.11
N ILE A 183 -14.95 -10.74 0.72
CA ILE A 183 -13.84 -9.88 0.29
C ILE A 183 -12.60 -10.71 -0.09
N ILE A 184 -12.22 -11.68 0.74
CA ILE A 184 -10.97 -12.44 0.54
C ILE A 184 -11.06 -13.45 -0.61
N THR A 185 -12.25 -14.01 -0.88
CA THR A 185 -12.39 -15.12 -1.84
C THR A 185 -13.42 -14.87 -2.95
N GLY A 186 -14.22 -13.81 -2.86
CA GLY A 186 -15.34 -13.56 -3.77
C GLY A 186 -15.19 -12.34 -4.68
N LEU A 187 -14.12 -11.55 -4.51
CA LEU A 187 -13.77 -10.42 -5.39
C LEU A 187 -12.85 -10.84 -6.53
#